data_AF-X0VAB3-F1
#
_entry.id   AF-X0VAB3-F1
#
_cell.length_a   1.000
_cell.length_b   1.000
_cell.length_c   1.000
_cell.angle_alpha   90.00
_cell.angle_beta   90.00
_cell.angle_gamma   90.00
#
_symmetry.space_group_name_H-M   'P 1'
#
loop_
_entity.id
_entity.type
_entity.pdbx_description
1 polymer ?
#
loop_
_entity_poly.entity_id
_entity_poly.type
_entity_poly.pdbx_seq_one_letter_code
_entity_poly.pdbx_strand_id
1 'polypeptide(L)'
;AISSEDNLYAGSEGQGIIYKITREGEIFALYDPPQNEIHSLALDSHRNLYAVAIDEKGGMDGSRLSAMIFTTPQSKEGVEKVPSSLIYKITPQGDAIEWFRSKETIILSLLVDHEDNLYLGTGNRGLIYKINPEGKTTTILKASEPQVLSLASAEKRIYFSTGNLGRLYEFSSIHYAREGIFESRVYDAKFITKWGNISWKEETPRGTKITLTTRSGNTRNPGDTWYPWSKEYKDSKGEPVVSPPARFIQYCATLSSASRGITPA
;
A
#
# COMPACT_ATOMS: atom_id res chain seq x y z
N ALA A 1 10.56 -18.02 3.84
CA ALA A 1 11.11 -17.25 4.99
C ALA A 1 12.01 -18.16 5.82
N ILE A 2 13.00 -17.63 6.55
CA ILE A 2 13.90 -18.44 7.40
C ILE A 2 13.85 -17.87 8.82
N SER A 3 13.69 -18.72 9.84
CA SER A 3 13.73 -18.28 11.24
C SER A 3 15.16 -18.21 11.79
N SER A 4 15.32 -17.59 12.95
CA SER A 4 16.58 -17.56 13.71
C SER A 4 17.05 -18.94 14.22
N GLU A 5 16.20 -19.95 14.14
CA GLU A 5 16.52 -21.35 14.49
C GLU A 5 16.90 -22.18 13.25
N ASP A 6 17.15 -21.52 12.11
CA ASP A 6 17.42 -22.15 10.81
C ASP A 6 16.27 -23.04 10.28
N ASN A 7 15.03 -22.82 10.73
CA ASN A 7 13.85 -23.43 10.11
C ASN A 7 13.48 -22.65 8.84
N LEU A 8 13.26 -23.36 7.74
CA LEU A 8 12.77 -22.81 6.49
C LEU A 8 11.25 -22.94 6.40
N TYR A 9 10.58 -21.88 5.96
CA TYR A 9 9.16 -21.86 5.66
C TYR A 9 8.96 -21.66 4.18
N ALA A 10 8.15 -22.54 3.58
CA ALA A 10 7.85 -22.55 2.15
C ALA A 10 6.33 -22.55 1.93
N GLY A 11 5.90 -21.95 0.82
CA GLY A 11 4.52 -21.96 0.37
C GLY A 11 4.40 -22.69 -0.96
N SER A 12 3.26 -23.31 -1.24
CA SER A 12 2.99 -23.93 -2.54
C SER A 12 1.98 -23.17 -3.38
N GLU A 13 2.06 -23.39 -4.69
CA GLU A 13 1.05 -23.05 -5.69
C GLU A 13 0.23 -24.33 -6.02
N GLY A 14 -1.00 -24.16 -6.53
CA GLY A 14 -1.98 -25.22 -6.78
C GLY A 14 -2.71 -25.75 -5.54
N GLN A 15 -2.02 -25.89 -4.41
CA GLN A 15 -2.63 -26.34 -3.13
C GLN A 15 -2.62 -25.29 -2.03
N GLY A 16 -1.77 -24.27 -2.11
CA GLY A 16 -1.71 -23.20 -1.11
C GLY A 16 -1.22 -23.63 0.27
N ILE A 17 -0.52 -24.76 0.39
CA ILE A 17 -0.05 -25.27 1.67
C ILE A 17 1.20 -24.50 2.12
N ILE A 18 1.23 -24.15 3.41
CA ILE A 18 2.40 -23.62 4.09
C ILE A 18 3.14 -24.78 4.76
N TYR A 19 4.41 -24.94 4.43
CA TYR A 19 5.29 -25.95 4.99
C TYR A 19 6.31 -25.33 5.95
N LYS A 20 6.60 -26.04 7.04
CA LYS A 20 7.78 -25.84 7.88
C LYS A 20 8.78 -26.96 7.59
N ILE A 21 10.00 -26.58 7.28
CA ILE A 21 11.13 -27.46 7.04
C ILE A 21 12.14 -27.20 8.15
N THR A 22 12.43 -28.21 8.96
CA THR A 22 13.37 -28.08 10.08
C THR A 22 14.80 -27.98 9.57
N ARG A 23 15.71 -27.55 10.46
CA ARG A 23 17.14 -27.55 10.16
C ARG A 23 17.65 -28.96 9.78
N GLU A 24 17.04 -30.00 10.34
CA GLU A 24 17.33 -31.41 10.07
C GLU A 24 16.71 -31.90 8.74
N GLY A 25 15.89 -31.07 8.08
CA GLY A 25 15.24 -31.38 6.80
C GLY A 25 13.88 -32.07 6.94
N GLU A 26 13.32 -32.15 8.15
CA GLU A 26 11.97 -32.69 8.35
C GLU A 26 10.92 -31.70 7.86
N ILE A 27 9.92 -32.18 7.12
CA ILE A 27 8.91 -31.34 6.48
C ILE A 27 7.54 -31.60 7.12
N PHE A 28 6.86 -30.54 7.53
CA PHE A 28 5.53 -30.57 8.10
C PHE A 28 4.62 -29.57 7.40
N ALA A 29 3.38 -29.95 7.09
CA ALA A 29 2.34 -29.01 6.71
C ALA A 29 1.96 -28.19 7.96
N LEU A 30 2.32 -26.90 7.96
CA LEU A 30 2.07 -25.99 9.06
C LEU A 30 0.63 -25.46 9.00
N TYR A 31 0.15 -25.13 7.81
CA TYR A 31 -1.20 -24.60 7.61
C TYR A 31 -1.68 -24.84 6.18
N ASP A 32 -2.97 -25.13 6.03
CA ASP A 32 -3.65 -25.41 4.77
C ASP A 32 -4.81 -24.39 4.60
N PRO A 33 -4.51 -23.15 4.15
CA PRO A 33 -5.53 -22.16 3.86
C PRO A 33 -6.42 -22.59 2.68
N PRO A 34 -7.64 -22.06 2.57
CA PRO A 34 -8.54 -22.38 1.47
C PRO A 34 -8.09 -21.82 0.10
N GLN A 35 -7.10 -20.92 0.09
CA GLN A 35 -6.47 -20.41 -1.13
C GLN A 35 -5.53 -21.46 -1.71
N ASN A 36 -5.32 -21.42 -3.02
CA ASN A 36 -4.47 -22.40 -3.69
C ASN A 36 -3.04 -21.92 -3.97
N GLU A 37 -2.68 -20.69 -3.60
CA GLU A 37 -1.31 -20.21 -3.73
C GLU A 37 -0.85 -19.42 -2.50
N ILE A 38 0.36 -19.73 -2.04
CA ILE A 38 1.11 -18.93 -1.06
C ILE A 38 2.22 -18.18 -1.77
N HIS A 39 1.99 -16.89 -1.98
CA HIS A 39 2.84 -16.09 -2.84
C HIS A 39 4.09 -15.54 -2.13
N SER A 40 3.96 -15.17 -0.85
CA SER A 40 5.06 -14.59 -0.09
C SER A 40 4.94 -14.88 1.41
N LEU A 41 6.09 -14.97 2.07
CA LEU A 41 6.22 -15.29 3.50
C LEU A 41 7.17 -14.32 4.19
N ALA A 42 6.83 -13.87 5.40
CA ALA A 42 7.72 -13.08 6.26
C ALA A 42 7.57 -13.47 7.74
N LEU A 43 8.61 -13.25 8.55
CA LEU A 43 8.63 -13.56 9.98
C LEU A 43 8.88 -12.28 10.79
N ASP A 44 8.17 -12.13 11.90
CA ASP A 44 8.45 -11.08 12.88
C ASP A 44 9.41 -11.55 14.00
N SER A 45 9.81 -10.62 14.86
CA SER A 45 10.72 -10.89 15.99
C SER A 45 10.15 -11.88 17.03
N HIS A 46 8.81 -11.99 17.07
CA HIS A 46 8.07 -12.92 17.90
C HIS A 46 7.84 -14.29 17.23
N ARG A 47 8.46 -14.51 16.07
CA ARG A 47 8.37 -15.74 15.25
C ARG A 47 6.96 -16.02 14.70
N ASN A 48 6.10 -15.01 14.63
CA ASN A 48 4.86 -15.14 13.87
C ASN A 48 5.19 -15.13 12.38
N LEU A 49 4.61 -16.08 11.65
CA LEU A 49 4.71 -16.17 10.20
C LEU A 49 3.54 -15.43 9.55
N TYR A 50 3.86 -14.50 8.68
CA TYR A 50 2.91 -13.81 7.81
C TYR A 50 2.96 -14.45 6.43
N ALA A 51 1.81 -14.86 5.91
CA ALA A 51 1.69 -15.52 4.62
C ALA A 51 0.66 -14.84 3.74
N VAL A 52 1.07 -14.43 2.53
CA VAL A 52 0.14 -13.99 1.49
C VAL A 52 -0.45 -15.21 0.81
N ALA A 53 -1.76 -15.34 0.90
CA ALA A 53 -2.53 -16.38 0.23
C ALA A 53 -3.45 -15.76 -0.83
N ILE A 54 -3.44 -16.31 -2.03
CA ILE A 54 -4.24 -15.85 -3.18
C ILE A 54 -4.96 -17.02 -3.85
N ASP A 55 -6.17 -16.75 -4.35
CA ASP A 55 -6.87 -17.69 -5.23
C ASP A 55 -6.36 -17.49 -6.67
N GLU A 56 -6.01 -18.55 -7.40
CA GLU A 56 -5.55 -18.53 -8.80
C GLU A 56 -6.53 -17.82 -9.75
N LYS A 57 -7.82 -17.72 -9.39
CA LYS A 57 -8.78 -16.89 -10.14
C LYS A 57 -8.45 -15.39 -10.09
N GLY A 58 -7.52 -14.98 -9.23
CA GLY A 58 -6.90 -13.65 -9.16
C GLY A 58 -5.55 -13.55 -9.90
N GLY A 59 -5.00 -14.64 -10.41
CA GLY A 59 -3.83 -14.67 -11.28
C GLY A 59 -4.22 -14.43 -12.74
N MET A 60 -3.91 -13.25 -13.27
CA MET A 60 -4.16 -12.91 -14.67
C MET A 60 -3.03 -13.47 -15.56
N ASP A 61 -3.38 -14.35 -16.50
CA ASP A 61 -2.62 -14.55 -17.73
C ASP A 61 -2.39 -13.17 -18.40
N GLY A 62 -1.13 -12.83 -18.70
CA GLY A 62 -0.72 -11.54 -19.27
C GLY A 62 -1.45 -11.16 -20.56
N SER A 63 -2.08 -12.14 -21.23
CA SER A 63 -2.90 -11.94 -22.43
C SER A 63 -4.27 -11.27 -22.18
N ARG A 64 -4.80 -11.30 -20.94
CA ARG A 64 -6.14 -10.77 -20.63
C ARG A 64 -6.20 -9.27 -20.33
N LEU A 65 -5.05 -8.62 -20.10
CA LEU A 65 -5.01 -7.15 -19.87
C LEU A 65 -5.51 -6.36 -21.10
N SER A 66 -5.26 -6.87 -22.31
CA SER A 66 -5.67 -6.23 -23.57
C SER A 66 -7.18 -6.32 -23.84
N ALA A 67 -7.85 -7.35 -23.32
CA ALA A 67 -9.26 -7.60 -23.61
C ALA A 67 -10.23 -6.78 -22.75
N MET A 68 -9.84 -6.40 -21.51
CA MET A 68 -10.69 -5.60 -20.62
C MET A 68 -10.86 -4.13 -21.07
N ILE A 69 -10.08 -3.66 -22.04
CA ILE A 69 -10.23 -2.31 -22.60
C ILE A 69 -11.41 -2.26 -23.60
N PHE A 70 -11.92 -3.40 -24.09
CA PHE A 70 -12.83 -3.46 -25.25
C PHE A 70 -14.14 -4.26 -25.07
N THR A 71 -14.60 -4.55 -23.85
CA THR A 71 -15.89 -5.24 -23.69
C THR A 71 -16.96 -4.38 -23.00
N THR A 72 -18.02 -4.12 -23.74
CA THR A 72 -19.30 -3.54 -23.29
C THR A 72 -19.91 -4.43 -22.19
N PRO A 73 -20.47 -3.88 -21.09
CA PRO A 73 -20.97 -4.70 -20.01
C PRO A 73 -22.33 -5.31 -20.34
N GLN A 74 -22.43 -6.65 -20.34
CA GLN A 74 -23.69 -7.35 -20.13
C GLN A 74 -23.72 -7.91 -18.70
N SER A 75 -24.81 -7.58 -18.01
CA SER A 75 -25.10 -7.91 -16.61
C SER A 75 -25.44 -9.38 -16.40
N LYS A 76 -24.81 -10.01 -15.41
CA LYS A 76 -25.44 -11.05 -14.58
C LYS A 76 -25.15 -10.75 -13.11
N GLU A 77 -26.22 -10.63 -12.33
CA GLU A 77 -26.19 -10.52 -10.88
C GLU A 77 -25.77 -11.85 -10.25
N GLY A 78 -24.49 -11.91 -9.88
CA GLY A 78 -23.98 -12.65 -8.74
C GLY A 78 -22.95 -11.72 -8.11
N VAL A 79 -22.88 -11.62 -6.78
CA VAL A 79 -21.79 -10.87 -6.14
C VAL A 79 -20.51 -11.64 -6.44
N GLU A 80 -19.86 -11.32 -7.55
CA GLU A 80 -18.59 -11.89 -7.94
C GLU A 80 -17.59 -11.47 -6.85
N LYS A 81 -17.14 -12.44 -6.06
CA LYS A 81 -16.17 -12.19 -4.98
C LYS A 81 -14.90 -11.70 -5.67
N VAL A 82 -14.69 -10.39 -5.64
CA VAL A 82 -13.51 -9.76 -6.24
C VAL A 82 -12.27 -10.45 -5.65
N PRO A 83 -11.37 -11.02 -6.48
CA PRO A 83 -10.19 -11.68 -5.97
C PRO A 83 -9.39 -10.69 -5.10
N SER A 84 -9.04 -11.12 -3.89
CA SER A 84 -8.32 -10.30 -2.91
C SER A 84 -7.22 -11.15 -2.29
N SER A 85 -6.06 -10.55 -2.09
CA SER A 85 -5.00 -11.21 -1.32
C SER A 85 -5.34 -11.22 0.16
N LEU A 86 -5.20 -12.39 0.77
CA LEU A 86 -5.31 -12.58 2.21
C LEU A 86 -3.94 -12.67 2.83
N ILE A 87 -3.81 -12.14 4.04
CA ILE A 87 -2.62 -12.31 4.86
C ILE A 87 -3.04 -13.09 6.09
N TYR A 88 -2.48 -14.28 6.22
CA TYR A 88 -2.58 -15.08 7.42
C TYR A 88 -1.45 -14.74 8.37
N LYS A 89 -1.74 -14.71 9.66
CA LYS A 89 -0.75 -14.68 10.74
C LYS A 89 -0.80 -16.04 11.44
N ILE A 90 0.32 -16.76 11.43
CA ILE A 90 0.49 -18.06 12.09
C ILE A 90 1.44 -17.88 13.26
N THR A 91 1.01 -18.23 14.48
CA THR A 91 1.84 -18.14 15.69
C THR A 91 2.90 -19.24 15.72
N PRO A 92 3.94 -19.13 16.56
CA PRO A 92 4.92 -20.21 16.75
C PRO A 92 4.30 -21.54 17.22
N GLN A 93 3.13 -21.47 17.86
CA GLN A 93 2.35 -22.63 18.31
C GLN A 93 1.54 -23.29 17.19
N GLY A 94 1.42 -22.62 16.03
CA GLY A 94 0.65 -23.11 14.87
C GLY A 94 -0.75 -22.52 14.77
N ASP A 95 -1.15 -21.61 15.65
CA ASP A 95 -2.47 -20.96 15.56
C ASP A 95 -2.49 -20.00 14.36
N ALA A 96 -3.38 -20.25 13.41
CA ALA A 96 -3.52 -19.44 12.21
C ALA A 96 -4.79 -18.59 12.24
N ILE A 97 -4.66 -17.29 11.92
CA ILE A 97 -5.79 -16.38 11.76
C ILE A 97 -5.71 -15.66 10.41
N GLU A 98 -6.88 -15.40 9.78
CA GLU A 98 -6.97 -14.38 8.72
C GLU A 98 -6.75 -13.02 9.39
N TRP A 99 -5.56 -12.45 9.20
CA TRP A 99 -5.15 -11.25 9.93
C TRP A 99 -5.46 -9.97 9.15
N PHE A 100 -5.30 -10.01 7.82
CA PHE A 100 -5.57 -8.86 6.97
C PHE A 100 -6.10 -9.27 5.60
N ARG A 101 -7.14 -8.56 5.14
CA ARG A 101 -7.67 -8.66 3.78
C ARG A 101 -7.29 -7.41 3.00
N SER A 102 -6.51 -7.60 1.94
CA SER A 102 -6.10 -6.49 1.10
C SER A 102 -7.26 -5.96 0.26
N LYS A 103 -7.26 -4.65 0.04
CA LYS A 103 -8.09 -4.01 -1.01
C LYS A 103 -7.50 -4.22 -2.40
N GLU A 104 -6.24 -4.65 -2.48
CA GLU A 104 -5.59 -5.04 -3.72
C GLU A 104 -5.81 -6.50 -4.02
N THR A 105 -5.91 -6.79 -5.31
CA THR A 105 -6.06 -8.16 -5.80
C THR A 105 -4.81 -9.00 -5.54
N ILE A 106 -3.62 -8.42 -5.76
CA ILE A 106 -2.34 -9.14 -5.71
C ILE A 106 -1.34 -8.39 -4.82
N ILE A 107 -0.86 -9.06 -3.77
CA ILE A 107 0.32 -8.70 -3.00
C ILE A 107 1.46 -9.63 -3.43
N LEU A 108 2.57 -9.04 -3.89
CA LEU A 108 3.69 -9.77 -4.47
C LEU A 108 4.85 -9.99 -3.49
N SER A 109 4.98 -9.14 -2.48
CA SER A 109 6.11 -9.20 -1.56
C SER A 109 5.72 -8.80 -0.15
N LEU A 110 6.34 -9.48 0.82
CA LEU A 110 6.29 -9.17 2.24
C LEU A 110 7.69 -8.85 2.77
N LEU A 111 7.75 -7.96 3.74
CA LEU A 111 8.93 -7.72 4.58
C LEU A 111 8.46 -7.33 5.97
N VAL A 112 9.10 -7.87 7.02
CA VAL A 112 8.97 -7.34 8.37
C VAL A 112 10.24 -6.56 8.71
N ASP A 113 10.09 -5.33 9.23
CA ASP A 113 11.23 -4.56 9.71
C ASP A 113 11.59 -4.87 11.18
N HIS A 114 12.68 -4.28 11.65
CA HIS A 114 13.17 -4.44 13.03
C HIS A 114 12.24 -3.90 14.13
N GLU A 115 11.16 -3.21 13.77
CA GLU A 115 10.13 -2.71 14.69
C GLU A 115 8.83 -3.54 14.55
N ASP A 116 8.90 -4.72 13.93
CA ASP A 116 7.78 -5.62 13.65
C ASP A 116 6.66 -5.01 12.78
N ASN A 117 6.98 -3.98 11.99
CA ASN A 117 6.05 -3.50 10.99
C ASN A 117 6.09 -4.40 9.75
N LEU A 118 4.92 -4.80 9.25
CA LEU A 118 4.78 -5.55 8.02
C LEU A 118 4.61 -4.61 6.82
N TYR A 119 5.45 -4.78 5.81
CA TYR A 119 5.38 -4.08 4.53
C TYR A 119 4.83 -5.00 3.44
N LEU A 120 3.94 -4.46 2.61
CA LEU A 120 3.28 -5.17 1.51
C LEU A 120 3.57 -4.48 0.18
N GLY A 121 4.18 -5.17 -0.77
CA GLY A 121 4.34 -4.70 -2.15
C GLY A 121 3.21 -5.20 -3.04
N THR A 122 2.59 -4.32 -3.83
CA THR A 122 1.42 -4.67 -4.67
C THR A 122 1.79 -4.99 -6.12
N GLY A 123 0.95 -5.80 -6.78
CA GLY A 123 1.15 -6.21 -8.17
C GLY A 123 0.49 -5.35 -9.26
N ASN A 124 -0.43 -4.46 -8.89
CA ASN A 124 -1.24 -3.71 -9.89
C ASN A 124 -1.05 -2.19 -9.85
N ARG A 125 -0.59 -1.63 -8.72
CA ARG A 125 -0.61 -0.17 -8.49
C ARG A 125 0.71 0.42 -8.01
N GLY A 126 1.75 -0.39 -7.89
CA GLY A 126 3.06 0.05 -7.42
C GLY A 126 3.04 0.56 -5.98
N LEU A 127 2.07 0.11 -5.17
CA LEU A 127 1.91 0.62 -3.82
C LEU A 127 2.75 -0.19 -2.85
N ILE A 128 3.26 0.49 -1.83
CA ILE A 128 3.80 -0.14 -0.64
C ILE A 128 2.91 0.26 0.53
N TYR A 129 2.35 -0.74 1.22
CA TYR A 129 1.65 -0.54 2.48
C TYR A 129 2.56 -0.86 3.64
N LYS A 130 2.34 -0.19 4.77
CA LYS A 130 2.88 -0.52 6.09
C LYS A 130 1.72 -0.85 7.01
N ILE A 131 1.78 -1.99 7.68
CA ILE A 131 0.90 -2.36 8.78
C ILE A 131 1.77 -2.43 10.05
N ASN A 132 1.46 -1.59 11.03
CA ASN A 132 2.20 -1.60 12.30
C ASN A 132 1.75 -2.77 13.21
N PRO A 133 2.45 -3.05 14.33
CA PRO A 133 2.07 -4.11 15.26
C PRO A 133 0.63 -3.99 15.80
N GLU A 134 0.07 -2.79 15.88
CA GLU A 134 -1.33 -2.54 16.29
C GLU A 134 -2.35 -2.78 15.17
N GLY A 135 -1.93 -3.15 13.95
CA GLY A 135 -2.80 -3.41 12.80
C GLY A 135 -3.19 -2.17 11.99
N LYS A 136 -2.69 -0.98 12.32
CA LYS A 136 -2.94 0.25 11.55
C LYS A 136 -2.24 0.17 10.21
N THR A 137 -3.03 0.23 9.14
CA THR A 137 -2.55 0.18 7.75
C THR A 137 -2.36 1.59 7.18
N THR A 138 -1.23 1.84 6.52
CA THR A 138 -0.93 3.11 5.84
C THR A 138 -0.25 2.84 4.49
N THR A 139 -0.61 3.57 3.43
CA THR A 139 0.19 3.60 2.19
C THR A 139 1.37 4.51 2.40
N ILE A 140 2.59 3.99 2.26
CA ILE A 140 3.81 4.77 2.50
C ILE A 140 4.44 5.27 1.21
N LEU A 141 4.23 4.57 0.09
CA LEU A 141 4.85 4.89 -1.17
C LEU A 141 4.00 4.41 -2.35
N LYS A 142 4.09 5.14 -3.47
CA LYS A 142 3.63 4.72 -4.78
C LYS A 142 4.80 4.82 -5.77
N ALA A 143 5.24 3.68 -6.29
CA ALA A 143 6.26 3.57 -7.32
C ALA A 143 5.71 4.00 -8.69
N SER A 144 6.62 4.30 -9.62
CA SER A 144 6.27 4.58 -11.01
C SER A 144 5.79 3.34 -11.76
N GLU A 145 6.29 2.15 -11.38
CA GLU A 145 5.89 0.87 -11.97
C GLU A 145 4.74 0.23 -11.20
N PRO A 146 3.87 -0.55 -11.87
CA PRO A 146 2.70 -1.15 -11.24
C PRO A 146 3.01 -2.31 -10.30
N GLN A 147 4.20 -2.91 -10.38
CA GLN A 147 4.57 -4.13 -9.67
C GLN A 147 5.74 -3.89 -8.71
N VAL A 148 5.55 -4.20 -7.43
CA VAL A 148 6.61 -4.25 -6.41
C VAL A 148 6.96 -5.71 -6.13
N LEU A 149 8.02 -6.21 -6.80
CA LEU A 149 8.35 -7.64 -6.86
C LEU A 149 9.04 -8.15 -5.60
N SER A 150 9.86 -7.33 -4.95
CA SER A 150 10.61 -7.76 -3.77
C SER A 150 10.81 -6.58 -2.82
N LEU A 151 10.84 -6.90 -1.53
CA LEU A 151 11.16 -6.00 -0.43
C LEU A 151 12.29 -6.65 0.37
N ALA A 152 13.30 -5.87 0.74
CA ALA A 152 14.39 -6.32 1.59
C ALA A 152 14.80 -5.21 2.55
N SER A 153 15.37 -5.57 3.70
CA SER A 153 15.97 -4.60 4.61
C SER A 153 17.45 -4.88 4.84
N ALA A 154 18.25 -3.83 4.87
CA ALA A 154 19.63 -3.87 5.33
C ALA A 154 19.97 -2.56 6.05
N GLU A 155 20.68 -2.62 7.18
CA GLU A 155 21.11 -1.45 7.96
C GLU A 155 19.97 -0.46 8.30
N LYS A 156 18.78 -0.99 8.64
CA LYS A 156 17.53 -0.22 8.90
C LYS A 156 17.01 0.57 7.70
N ARG A 157 17.55 0.37 6.50
CA ARG A 157 17.00 0.85 5.23
C ARG A 157 16.11 -0.25 4.64
N ILE A 158 15.16 0.15 3.83
CA ILE A 158 14.29 -0.76 3.07
C ILE A 158 14.55 -0.52 1.59
N TYR A 159 14.75 -1.61 0.87
CA TYR A 159 14.93 -1.63 -0.57
C TYR A 159 13.73 -2.33 -1.19
N PHE A 160 13.32 -1.87 -2.37
CA PHE A 160 12.33 -2.60 -3.15
C PHE A 160 12.68 -2.60 -4.63
N SER A 161 12.34 -3.69 -5.29
CA SER A 161 12.48 -3.82 -6.74
C SER A 161 11.13 -3.79 -7.44
N THR A 162 11.12 -3.26 -8.66
CA THR A 162 9.90 -3.19 -9.48
C THR A 162 9.95 -4.06 -10.73
N GLY A 163 8.77 -4.46 -11.20
CA GLY A 163 8.55 -5.24 -12.42
C GLY A 163 8.25 -4.36 -13.64
N ASN A 164 8.28 -4.96 -14.83
CA ASN A 164 8.33 -4.31 -16.16
C ASN A 164 9.62 -3.54 -16.41
N LEU A 165 9.88 -2.50 -15.62
CA LEU A 165 11.17 -1.82 -15.60
C LEU A 165 11.89 -2.25 -14.33
N GLY A 166 12.94 -3.05 -14.47
CA GLY A 166 13.75 -3.53 -13.35
C GLY A 166 14.50 -2.39 -12.69
N ARG A 167 13.87 -1.74 -11.72
CA ARG A 167 14.47 -0.67 -10.91
C ARG A 167 14.62 -1.13 -9.47
N LEU A 168 15.70 -0.67 -8.83
CA LEU A 168 15.93 -0.83 -7.41
C LEU A 168 15.78 0.54 -6.76
N TYR A 169 14.92 0.62 -5.77
CA TYR A 169 14.66 1.81 -4.98
C TYR A 169 15.09 1.59 -3.54
N GLU A 170 15.40 2.68 -2.86
CA GLU A 170 15.64 2.71 -1.42
C GLU A 170 14.66 3.69 -0.78
N PHE A 171 14.07 3.30 0.35
CA PHE A 171 13.48 4.22 1.29
C PHE A 171 13.90 3.87 2.72
N SER A 172 13.95 4.87 3.60
CA SER A 172 14.43 4.70 4.96
C SER A 172 13.49 5.37 5.94
N SER A 173 13.12 4.66 7.01
CA SER A 173 12.48 5.26 8.19
C SER A 173 13.50 5.96 9.11
N ILE A 174 14.80 5.78 8.86
CA ILE A 174 15.87 6.37 9.68
C ILE A 174 15.97 7.88 9.43
N HIS A 175 15.75 8.33 8.20
CA HIS A 175 15.84 9.76 7.89
C HIS A 175 14.51 10.43 8.16
N TYR A 176 14.51 11.25 9.19
CA TYR A 176 13.40 12.12 9.49
C TYR A 176 13.23 13.15 8.37
N ALA A 177 12.10 13.08 7.65
CA ALA A 177 11.69 14.14 6.77
C ALA A 177 11.04 15.24 7.62
N ARG A 178 11.64 16.46 7.61
CA ARG A 178 11.05 17.62 8.29
C ARG A 178 9.71 18.02 7.67
N GLU A 179 9.50 17.62 6.42
CA GLU A 179 8.35 17.90 5.60
C GLU A 179 7.98 16.67 4.74
N GLY A 180 6.69 16.42 4.59
CA GLY A 180 6.12 15.44 3.68
C GLY A 180 5.00 16.07 2.86
N ILE A 181 4.90 15.66 1.59
CA ILE A 181 3.91 16.19 0.65
C ILE A 181 2.97 15.07 0.24
N PHE A 182 1.67 15.30 0.36
CA PHE A 182 0.63 14.43 -0.17
C PHE A 182 -0.21 15.18 -1.21
N GLU A 183 -0.07 14.81 -2.47
CA GLU A 183 -0.95 15.27 -3.54
C GLU A 183 -2.16 14.36 -3.70
N SER A 184 -3.35 14.93 -3.63
CA SER A 184 -4.59 14.20 -3.85
C SER A 184 -4.71 13.71 -5.30
N ARG A 185 -5.57 12.72 -5.53
CA ARG A 185 -6.09 12.50 -6.88
C ARG A 185 -6.80 13.76 -7.40
N VAL A 186 -6.85 13.91 -8.71
CA VAL A 186 -7.68 14.92 -9.37
C VAL A 186 -9.16 14.58 -9.18
N TYR A 187 -9.93 15.54 -8.69
CA TYR A 187 -11.38 15.45 -8.61
C TYR A 187 -12.03 16.11 -9.84
N ASP A 188 -12.98 15.43 -10.46
CA ASP A 188 -13.75 15.90 -11.63
C ASP A 188 -15.17 16.26 -11.20
N ALA A 189 -15.47 17.56 -11.12
CA ALA A 189 -16.79 18.07 -10.77
C ALA A 189 -17.82 17.93 -11.91
N LYS A 190 -17.42 17.37 -13.06
CA LYS A 190 -18.21 17.16 -14.29
C LYS A 190 -18.57 18.42 -15.06
N PHE A 191 -18.73 19.55 -14.37
CA PHE A 191 -18.98 20.87 -14.94
C PHE A 191 -18.08 21.91 -14.28
N ILE A 192 -17.92 23.07 -14.92
CA ILE A 192 -17.18 24.20 -14.34
C ILE A 192 -17.89 24.61 -13.04
N THR A 193 -17.17 24.57 -11.94
CA THR A 193 -17.71 24.76 -10.59
C THR A 193 -16.91 25.82 -9.85
N LYS A 194 -17.61 26.64 -9.06
CA LYS A 194 -16.98 27.50 -8.05
C LYS A 194 -16.77 26.68 -6.78
N TRP A 195 -15.54 26.69 -6.29
CA TRP A 195 -15.17 25.91 -5.11
C TRP A 195 -15.67 26.57 -3.83
N GLY A 196 -16.20 25.77 -2.91
CA GLY A 196 -16.70 26.21 -1.61
C GLY A 196 -15.56 26.35 -0.60
N ASN A 197 -15.74 25.74 0.57
CA ASN A 197 -14.72 25.74 1.62
C ASN A 197 -13.90 24.44 1.61
N ILE A 198 -12.63 24.56 1.94
CA ILE A 198 -11.75 23.44 2.26
C ILE A 198 -11.62 23.32 3.77
N SER A 199 -11.82 22.11 4.30
CA SER A 199 -11.62 21.77 5.71
C SER A 199 -11.05 20.35 5.80
N TRP A 200 -10.37 20.06 6.91
CA TRP A 200 -9.78 18.74 7.16
C TRP A 200 -9.79 18.43 8.64
N LYS A 201 -9.64 17.15 8.97
CA LYS A 201 -9.36 16.71 10.34
C LYS A 201 -7.85 16.66 10.52
N GLU A 202 -7.37 17.11 11.66
CA GLU A 202 -5.96 17.04 11.99
C GLU A 202 -5.75 16.71 13.47
N GLU A 203 -4.65 16.02 13.74
CA GLU A 203 -3.98 15.93 15.01
C GLU A 203 -2.60 16.55 14.82
N THR A 204 -2.40 17.73 15.42
CA THR A 204 -1.14 18.47 15.33
C THR A 204 -0.50 18.61 16.71
N PRO A 205 0.21 17.56 17.20
CA PRO A 205 0.96 17.68 18.44
C PRO A 205 1.96 18.85 18.38
N ARG A 206 2.38 19.34 19.55
CA ARG A 206 3.26 20.51 19.64
C ARG A 206 4.52 20.34 18.78
N GLY A 207 4.78 21.32 17.91
CA GLY A 207 5.91 21.31 16.99
C GLY A 207 5.62 20.67 15.63
N THR A 208 4.36 20.31 15.36
CA THR A 208 3.91 19.84 14.04
C THR A 208 2.92 20.82 13.41
N LYS A 209 2.73 20.72 12.09
CA LYS A 209 1.80 21.56 11.33
C LYS A 209 1.34 20.82 10.06
N ILE A 210 0.05 20.91 9.76
CA ILE A 210 -0.53 20.54 8.46
C ILE A 210 -0.99 21.83 7.77
N THR A 211 -0.73 21.93 6.47
CA THR A 211 -1.32 22.97 5.61
C THR A 211 -1.77 22.36 4.30
N LEU A 212 -2.79 22.95 3.68
CA LEU A 212 -3.24 22.54 2.36
C LEU A 212 -3.04 23.65 1.35
N THR A 213 -2.86 23.27 0.09
CA THR A 213 -3.00 24.15 -1.06
C THR A 213 -3.94 23.49 -2.05
N THR A 214 -4.51 24.28 -2.95
CA THR A 214 -5.42 23.80 -4.01
C THR A 214 -4.98 24.33 -5.35
N ARG A 215 -5.23 23.59 -6.42
CA ARG A 215 -5.15 24.09 -7.79
C ARG A 215 -6.33 23.57 -8.61
N SER A 216 -6.70 24.28 -9.66
CA SER A 216 -7.83 23.93 -10.51
C SER A 216 -7.51 24.07 -11.99
N GLY A 217 -8.26 23.36 -12.84
CA GLY A 217 -8.06 23.39 -14.29
C GLY A 217 -9.21 22.75 -15.06
N ASN A 218 -9.15 22.85 -16.39
CA ASN A 218 -10.20 22.37 -17.29
C ASN A 218 -9.78 21.14 -18.11
N THR A 219 -8.62 20.56 -17.83
CA THR A 219 -8.11 19.32 -18.44
C THR A 219 -7.98 18.23 -17.38
N ARG A 220 -8.15 16.95 -17.78
CA ARG A 220 -8.09 15.81 -16.83
C ARG A 220 -6.72 15.64 -16.18
N ASN A 221 -5.67 15.82 -16.97
CA ASN A 221 -4.28 15.67 -16.53
C ASN A 221 -3.74 17.06 -16.15
N PRO A 222 -3.25 17.26 -14.91
CA PRO A 222 -2.60 18.50 -14.52
C PRO A 222 -1.37 18.79 -15.37
N GLY A 223 -1.11 20.08 -15.60
CA GLY A 223 0.04 20.57 -16.35
C GLY A 223 -0.01 22.10 -16.47
N ASP A 224 0.72 22.67 -17.43
CA ASP A 224 0.87 24.13 -17.58
C ASP A 224 -0.43 24.87 -17.93
N THR A 225 -1.48 24.13 -18.29
CA THR A 225 -2.82 24.67 -18.58
C THR A 225 -3.70 24.85 -17.34
N TRP A 226 -3.24 24.38 -16.18
CA TRP A 226 -3.92 24.55 -14.90
C TRP A 226 -3.51 25.86 -14.23
N TYR A 227 -4.40 26.40 -13.41
CA TYR A 227 -4.01 27.46 -12.49
C TYR A 227 -2.96 26.93 -11.50
N PRO A 228 -2.01 27.77 -11.06
CA PRO A 228 -1.00 27.37 -10.09
C PRO A 228 -1.64 27.02 -8.73
N TRP A 229 -0.86 26.38 -7.87
CA TRP A 229 -1.24 26.14 -6.49
C TRP A 229 -1.55 27.46 -5.76
N SER A 230 -2.60 27.45 -4.96
CA SER A 230 -3.01 28.56 -4.10
C SER A 230 -1.98 28.82 -3.00
N LYS A 231 -2.19 29.92 -2.27
CA LYS A 231 -1.59 30.08 -0.94
C LYS A 231 -2.00 28.93 0.00
N GLU A 232 -1.20 28.73 1.05
CA GLU A 232 -1.50 27.79 2.12
C GLU A 232 -2.81 28.16 2.85
N TYR A 233 -3.69 27.18 2.99
CA TYR A 233 -4.75 27.12 3.99
C TYR A 233 -4.17 26.50 5.27
N LYS A 234 -4.50 27.09 6.42
CA LYS A 234 -3.98 26.76 7.75
C LYS A 234 -5.09 26.49 8.77
N ASP A 235 -6.32 26.95 8.54
CA ASP A 235 -7.46 26.68 9.43
C ASP A 235 -8.19 25.41 8.99
N SER A 236 -7.95 24.34 9.75
CA SER A 236 -8.57 23.03 9.54
C SER A 236 -10.10 23.05 9.66
N LYS A 237 -10.67 24.03 10.38
CA LYS A 237 -12.13 24.17 10.54
C LYS A 237 -12.82 24.69 9.29
N GLY A 238 -12.09 25.34 8.38
CA GLY A 238 -12.60 25.72 7.08
C GLY A 238 -12.10 27.07 6.57
N GLU A 239 -11.60 27.09 5.33
CA GLU A 239 -11.28 28.31 4.59
C GLU A 239 -11.95 28.33 3.21
N PRO A 240 -12.38 29.49 2.68
CA PRO A 240 -12.85 29.58 1.31
C PRO A 240 -11.74 29.23 0.32
N VAL A 241 -12.01 28.32 -0.62
CA VAL A 241 -11.07 27.95 -1.67
C VAL A 241 -10.86 29.13 -2.62
N VAL A 242 -9.60 29.54 -2.78
CA VAL A 242 -9.22 30.68 -3.63
C VAL A 242 -8.82 30.26 -5.05
N SER A 243 -8.71 28.96 -5.33
CA SER A 243 -8.50 28.45 -6.69
C SER A 243 -9.63 28.94 -7.62
N PRO A 244 -9.34 29.34 -8.87
CA PRO A 244 -10.38 29.80 -9.79
C PRO A 244 -11.42 28.72 -10.12
N PRO A 245 -12.65 29.11 -10.52
CA PRO A 245 -13.65 28.16 -11.00
C PRO A 245 -13.14 27.35 -12.19
N ALA A 246 -13.28 26.03 -12.11
CA ALA A 246 -12.88 25.10 -13.17
C ALA A 246 -13.63 23.78 -13.04
N ARG A 247 -13.45 22.86 -13.99
CA ARG A 247 -14.05 21.51 -13.91
C ARG A 247 -13.31 20.58 -12.95
N PHE A 248 -12.00 20.70 -12.86
CA PHE A 248 -11.15 19.83 -12.06
C PHE A 248 -10.48 20.60 -10.92
N ILE A 249 -10.30 19.93 -9.78
CA ILE A 249 -9.54 20.44 -8.64
C ILE A 249 -8.63 19.35 -8.07
N GLN A 250 -7.51 19.77 -7.50
CA GLN A 250 -6.60 18.92 -6.74
C GLN A 250 -6.17 19.69 -5.49
N TYR A 251 -5.96 18.98 -4.38
CA TYR A 251 -5.32 19.54 -3.19
C TYR A 251 -3.95 18.90 -2.96
N CYS A 252 -3.07 19.64 -2.29
CA CYS A 252 -1.78 19.18 -1.83
C CYS A 252 -1.68 19.50 -0.34
N ALA A 253 -1.45 18.48 0.48
CA ALA A 253 -1.20 18.64 1.90
C ALA A 253 0.31 18.62 2.17
N THR A 254 0.78 19.62 2.90
CA THR A 254 2.15 19.69 3.41
C THR A 254 2.10 19.41 4.91
N LEU A 255 2.74 18.32 5.33
CA LEU A 255 2.87 17.89 6.70
C LEU A 255 4.28 18.22 7.16
N SER A 256 4.44 18.93 8.27
CA SER A 256 5.75 19.31 8.78
C SER A 256 5.86 19.03 10.26
N SER A 257 7.08 18.73 10.69
CA SER A 257 7.39 18.59 12.10
C SER A 257 8.79 19.13 12.41
N ALA A 258 8.98 19.61 13.63
CA ALA A 258 10.27 20.00 14.17
C ALA A 258 10.97 18.86 14.92
N SER A 259 10.30 17.72 15.15
CA SER A 259 10.73 16.67 16.09
C SER A 259 10.63 15.28 15.47
N ARG A 260 11.71 14.50 15.60
CA ARG A 260 11.88 13.18 14.93
C ARG A 260 10.85 12.11 15.31
N GLY A 261 10.29 12.18 16.52
CA GLY A 261 9.32 11.20 17.04
C GLY A 261 7.88 11.68 17.08
N ILE A 262 7.58 12.85 16.50
CA ILE A 262 6.26 13.46 16.57
C ILE A 262 5.81 13.80 15.15
N THR A 263 4.70 13.23 14.72
CA THR A 263 4.18 13.37 13.35
C THR A 263 2.75 13.90 13.41
N PRO A 264 2.38 14.87 12.57
CA PRO A 264 0.98 15.28 12.44
C PRO A 264 0.17 14.20 11.70
N ALA A 265 -1.12 14.08 12.00
CA ALA A 265 -2.01 13.06 11.40
C ALA A 265 -3.38 13.62 11.01
#